data_AF-A0A5C7UNQ1-F1
#
_entry.id   AF-A0A5C7UNQ1-F1
#
_cell.length_a   1.000
_cell.length_b   1.000
_cell.length_c   1.000
_cell.angle_alpha   90.00
_cell.angle_beta   90.00
_cell.angle_gamma   90.00
#
_symmetry.space_group_name_H-M   'P 1'
#
loop_
_entity.id
_entity.type
_entity.pdbx_description
1 polymer ?
#
loop_
_entity_poly.entity_id
_entity_poly.type
_entity_poly.pdbx_seq_one_letter_code
_entity_poly.pdbx_strand_id
1 'polypeptide(L)'
;MKNIVLAVFLLLLIVFHSMAATETIPSGSFIVNLGVTPQTVANGLKPYGMIYDLLKNLHVPIKWVINSSKVKDGADFVYNGKSYSGGCFIITEPYRTNEVNAVINKWIALGVIGETITSSLDVDVYATLSYAPRWTLDKTVINLPGVTYSGSLAVPFFENAGIPASAYGGSSLASWKLPGDLDQCDDIFVLPHSFPTQATHQNLATWNSTNKGALWCACIASSQLENISGLNFLTTGGMMCPNYALYPSPCIEQHIQGTPSYTYASPADPVIQFVGGMDGATGGAESIYLPKLASIWRSNTALYVTQPDHFNIGGYTSTISPTLFVPRTPIGPATATIVAVGRGFGNPNNGLVMYQAGHCDVRSGLATEAEYVTIQRAFFNFSLMVVAGRQGDLPAIQIIAASRMNGGQAYPVTFSVPQGVDISQYKIVWSATSGQILPNPYAKEITYIPSADVQAKKAIITLTLSDACSREVFTSDAIYIKDIKVPKLVSPNGDGSGYDFLYLKNIEFYPNNEINIYNRWGNVVYHEKNYDNNTVKFIGLNAKGKEVPDGVYYYVINIDDPSDPEISSTPITGYFILRR
;
A
#
# COMPACT_ATOMS: atom_id res chain seq x y z
N MET A 1 29.04 56.22 6.88
CA MET A 1 28.40 55.31 5.91
C MET A 1 28.82 53.89 6.25
N LYS A 2 28.01 53.17 7.03
CA LYS A 2 28.17 51.74 7.35
C LYS A 2 26.96 51.04 6.75
N ASN A 3 27.17 50.22 5.73
CA ASN A 3 26.11 49.45 5.08
C ASN A 3 25.83 48.22 5.94
N ILE A 4 24.62 48.16 6.50
CA ILE A 4 24.06 46.97 7.14
C ILE A 4 23.41 46.14 6.03
N VAL A 5 23.95 44.95 5.78
CA VAL A 5 23.32 43.94 4.93
C VAL A 5 22.23 43.27 5.76
N LEU A 6 20.97 43.50 5.38
CA LEU A 6 19.79 42.85 5.96
C LEU A 6 19.67 41.45 5.35
N ALA A 7 20.04 40.41 6.10
CA ALA A 7 19.79 39.03 5.71
C ALA A 7 18.32 38.68 5.99
N VAL A 8 17.51 38.60 4.93
CA VAL A 8 16.15 38.07 4.99
C VAL A 8 16.24 36.56 5.08
N PHE A 9 16.00 35.99 6.27
CA PHE A 9 15.77 34.56 6.44
C PHE A 9 14.38 34.23 5.89
N LEU A 10 14.33 33.68 4.69
CA LEU A 10 13.13 33.05 4.14
C LEU A 10 12.96 31.70 4.86
N LEU A 11 12.10 31.67 5.87
CA LEU A 11 11.71 30.44 6.55
C LEU A 11 10.81 29.64 5.59
N LEU A 12 11.40 28.73 4.81
CA LEU A 12 10.63 27.75 4.04
C LEU A 12 9.97 26.78 5.04
N LEU A 13 8.69 27.01 5.32
CA LEU A 13 7.80 26.01 5.88
C LEU A 13 7.64 24.90 4.83
N ILE A 14 8.51 23.89 4.89
CA ILE A 14 8.34 22.65 4.13
C ILE A 14 7.19 21.89 4.79
N VAL A 15 5.97 22.13 4.30
CA VAL A 15 4.87 21.20 4.51
C VAL A 15 5.14 20.04 3.56
N PHE A 16 5.57 18.88 4.09
CA PHE A 16 5.64 17.64 3.33
C PHE A 16 4.20 17.21 2.97
N HIS A 17 3.63 17.78 1.92
CA HIS A 17 2.72 17.03 1.08
C HIS A 17 3.62 16.22 0.16
N SER A 18 3.69 14.90 0.34
CA SER A 18 4.28 14.05 -0.70
C SER A 18 3.41 14.24 -1.95
N MET A 19 3.86 15.07 -2.88
CA MET A 19 3.21 15.15 -4.18
C MET A 19 3.37 13.77 -4.83
N ALA A 20 2.29 13.23 -5.39
CA ALA A 20 2.36 11.99 -6.15
C ALA A 20 3.44 12.12 -7.23
N ALA A 21 4.28 11.11 -7.35
CA ALA A 21 5.33 11.08 -8.36
C ALA A 21 4.84 10.30 -9.57
N THR A 22 4.98 10.87 -10.77
CA THR A 22 4.70 10.11 -11.99
C THR A 22 5.76 9.03 -12.15
N GLU A 23 5.33 7.77 -12.18
CA GLU A 23 6.19 6.60 -12.37
C GLU A 23 5.74 5.80 -13.60
N THR A 24 6.69 5.27 -14.36
CA THR A 24 6.42 4.34 -15.46
C THR A 24 6.26 2.92 -14.91
N ILE A 25 5.05 2.39 -15.01
CA ILE A 25 4.71 1.02 -14.64
C ILE A 25 5.02 0.08 -15.82
N PRO A 26 5.82 -0.97 -15.65
CA PRO A 26 6.19 -1.87 -16.74
C PRO A 26 5.02 -2.78 -17.17
N SER A 27 5.05 -3.21 -18.44
CA SER A 27 4.18 -4.28 -18.95
C SER A 27 4.27 -5.54 -18.07
N GLY A 28 3.18 -6.31 -17.97
CA GLY A 28 3.06 -7.46 -17.09
C GLY A 28 2.59 -7.12 -15.68
N SER A 29 2.51 -5.85 -15.29
CA SER A 29 1.97 -5.41 -13.99
C SER A 29 0.46 -5.68 -13.89
N PHE A 30 -0.06 -5.88 -12.68
CA PHE A 30 -1.48 -6.11 -12.42
C PHE A 30 -2.13 -4.88 -11.79
N ILE A 31 -3.18 -4.36 -12.41
CA ILE A 31 -4.03 -3.29 -11.86
C ILE A 31 -5.15 -3.95 -11.05
N VAL A 32 -5.30 -3.53 -9.80
CA VAL A 32 -6.49 -3.80 -8.97
C VAL A 32 -7.46 -2.64 -9.16
N ASN A 33 -8.59 -2.89 -9.83
CA ASN A 33 -9.56 -1.88 -10.20
C ASN A 33 -10.54 -1.60 -9.06
N LEU A 34 -10.44 -0.40 -8.47
CA LEU A 34 -11.32 0.08 -7.41
C LEU A 34 -12.47 0.96 -7.91
N GLY A 35 -12.53 1.22 -9.22
CA GLY A 35 -13.47 2.12 -9.87
C GLY A 35 -14.79 1.48 -10.32
N VAL A 36 -15.01 0.21 -10.01
CA VAL A 36 -16.14 -0.58 -10.55
C VAL A 36 -17.48 -0.11 -9.99
N THR A 37 -18.48 0.09 -10.84
CA THR A 37 -19.84 0.45 -10.40
C THR A 37 -20.86 -0.60 -10.87
N PRO A 38 -21.85 -0.98 -10.03
CA PRO A 38 -22.02 -0.59 -8.63
C PRO A 38 -20.93 -1.15 -7.72
N GLN A 39 -20.64 -0.43 -6.62
CA GLN A 39 -19.72 -0.89 -5.59
C GLN A 39 -20.39 -2.00 -4.77
N THR A 40 -19.65 -3.08 -4.53
CA THR A 40 -20.08 -4.23 -3.73
C THR A 40 -18.98 -4.58 -2.73
N VAL A 41 -19.30 -5.41 -1.72
CA VAL A 41 -18.27 -5.92 -0.81
C VAL A 41 -17.14 -6.61 -1.58
N ALA A 42 -17.50 -7.38 -2.61
CA ALA A 42 -16.57 -8.15 -3.42
C ALA A 42 -15.60 -7.27 -4.22
N ASN A 43 -16.10 -6.28 -4.96
CA ASN A 43 -15.24 -5.44 -5.81
C ASN A 43 -14.64 -4.23 -5.08
N GLY A 44 -15.25 -3.77 -3.98
CA GLY A 44 -14.89 -2.54 -3.29
C GLY A 44 -14.10 -2.75 -1.99
N LEU A 45 -14.25 -3.91 -1.32
CA LEU A 45 -13.60 -4.17 -0.02
C LEU A 45 -12.59 -5.32 -0.04
N LYS A 46 -12.84 -6.41 -0.78
CA LYS A 46 -11.85 -7.49 -0.94
C LYS A 46 -10.48 -7.05 -1.48
N PRO A 47 -10.36 -5.98 -2.30
CA PRO A 47 -9.04 -5.43 -2.64
C PRO A 47 -8.17 -5.08 -1.43
N TYR A 48 -8.74 -4.56 -0.34
CA TYR A 48 -7.94 -4.23 0.86
C TYR A 48 -7.42 -5.48 1.57
N GLY A 49 -8.20 -6.56 1.60
CA GLY A 49 -7.74 -7.86 2.10
C GLY A 49 -6.63 -8.45 1.22
N MET A 50 -6.76 -8.33 -0.10
CA MET A 50 -5.70 -8.72 -1.04
C MET A 50 -4.40 -7.94 -0.79
N ILE A 51 -4.49 -6.61 -0.64
CA ILE A 51 -3.31 -5.77 -0.34
C ILE A 51 -2.70 -6.15 1.01
N TYR A 52 -3.51 -6.41 2.03
CA TYR A 52 -3.02 -6.91 3.31
C TYR A 52 -2.29 -8.25 3.18
N ASP A 53 -2.86 -9.22 2.46
CA ASP A 53 -2.28 -10.56 2.22
C ASP A 53 -0.91 -10.44 1.53
N LEU A 54 -0.83 -9.64 0.46
CA LEU A 54 0.39 -9.39 -0.30
C LEU A 54 1.47 -8.67 0.51
N LEU A 55 1.10 -7.64 1.27
CA LEU A 55 2.04 -6.90 2.11
C LEU A 55 2.56 -7.75 3.28
N LYS A 56 1.66 -8.45 3.98
CA LYS A 56 1.99 -9.12 5.23
C LYS A 56 2.64 -10.49 5.01
N ASN A 57 2.14 -11.27 4.05
CA ASN A 57 2.55 -12.67 3.90
C ASN A 57 3.58 -12.88 2.80
N LEU A 58 3.58 -12.03 1.77
CA LEU A 58 4.47 -12.17 0.61
C LEU A 58 5.47 -11.02 0.44
N HIS A 59 5.41 -10.01 1.31
CA HIS A 59 6.31 -8.85 1.29
C HIS A 59 6.40 -8.20 -0.11
N VAL A 60 5.24 -7.99 -0.73
CA VAL A 60 5.15 -7.39 -2.07
C VAL A 60 4.92 -5.89 -1.93
N PRO A 61 5.78 -5.02 -2.49
CA PRO A 61 5.51 -3.59 -2.50
C PRO A 61 4.35 -3.26 -3.45
N ILE A 62 3.42 -2.43 -2.98
CA ILE A 62 2.19 -2.10 -3.73
C ILE A 62 2.18 -0.62 -4.06
N LYS A 63 1.97 -0.28 -5.34
CA LYS A 63 1.78 1.11 -5.76
C LYS A 63 0.34 1.52 -5.51
N TRP A 64 0.12 2.58 -4.74
CA TRP A 64 -1.18 3.22 -4.55
C TRP A 64 -1.26 4.47 -5.43
N VAL A 65 -2.14 4.44 -6.42
CA VAL A 65 -2.16 5.40 -7.53
C VAL A 65 -3.33 6.35 -7.37
N ILE A 66 -3.05 7.65 -7.29
CA ILE A 66 -4.05 8.70 -7.16
C ILE A 66 -3.63 9.89 -8.01
N ASN A 67 -4.47 10.30 -8.96
CA ASN A 67 -4.23 11.52 -9.73
C ASN A 67 -4.42 12.75 -8.84
N SER A 68 -3.35 13.53 -8.69
CA SER A 68 -3.29 14.72 -7.85
C SER A 68 -4.26 15.84 -8.25
N SER A 69 -4.73 15.83 -9.51
CA SER A 69 -5.54 16.88 -10.12
C SER A 69 -6.97 16.43 -10.46
N LYS A 70 -7.37 15.22 -10.06
CA LYS A 70 -8.69 14.69 -10.41
C LYS A 70 -9.83 15.38 -9.67
N VAL A 71 -11.03 15.27 -10.23
CA VAL A 71 -12.29 15.59 -9.54
C VAL A 71 -12.86 14.36 -8.83
N LYS A 72 -13.87 14.53 -7.98
CA LYS A 72 -14.52 13.40 -7.28
C LYS A 72 -15.06 12.41 -8.30
N ASP A 73 -14.77 11.12 -8.09
CA ASP A 73 -15.08 9.99 -8.99
C ASP A 73 -14.40 10.03 -10.37
N GLY A 74 -13.57 11.04 -10.63
CA GLY A 74 -12.74 11.14 -11.83
C GLY A 74 -11.67 10.07 -11.90
N ALA A 75 -11.12 9.89 -13.10
CA ALA A 75 -10.09 8.90 -13.37
C ALA A 75 -8.75 9.28 -12.70
N ASP A 76 -8.12 8.29 -12.08
CA ASP A 76 -6.72 8.29 -11.67
C ASP A 76 -5.79 8.12 -12.87
N PHE A 77 -6.18 7.29 -13.83
CA PHE A 77 -5.48 7.12 -15.10
C PHE A 77 -6.40 6.44 -16.12
N VAL A 78 -5.94 6.37 -17.37
CA VAL A 78 -6.62 5.68 -18.47
C VAL A 78 -5.68 4.64 -19.05
N TYR A 79 -6.15 3.42 -19.23
CA TYR A 79 -5.41 2.35 -19.87
C TYR A 79 -6.31 1.64 -20.88
N ASN A 80 -5.86 1.49 -22.13
CA ASN A 80 -6.63 0.90 -23.24
C ASN A 80 -8.06 1.47 -23.40
N GLY A 81 -8.21 2.79 -23.22
CA GLY A 81 -9.50 3.48 -23.32
C GLY A 81 -10.44 3.27 -22.12
N LYS A 82 -10.03 2.52 -21.11
CA LYS A 82 -10.76 2.32 -19.85
C LYS A 82 -10.23 3.27 -18.77
N SER A 83 -11.13 4.00 -18.13
CA SER A 83 -10.81 4.84 -16.96
C SER A 83 -10.75 4.01 -15.69
N TYR A 84 -9.74 4.27 -14.87
CA TYR A 84 -9.56 3.68 -13.54
C TYR A 84 -9.72 4.78 -12.51
N SER A 85 -10.51 4.55 -11.47
CA SER A 85 -10.81 5.54 -10.44
C SER A 85 -10.82 4.90 -9.05
N GLY A 86 -11.00 5.72 -8.02
CA GLY A 86 -11.09 5.26 -6.63
C GLY A 86 -9.76 4.83 -6.02
N GLY A 87 -8.62 5.32 -6.54
CA GLY A 87 -7.30 5.10 -5.92
C GLY A 87 -6.79 3.68 -6.10
N CYS A 88 -6.63 3.25 -7.35
CA CYS A 88 -6.26 1.86 -7.69
C CYS A 88 -4.92 1.42 -7.09
N PHE A 89 -4.77 0.12 -6.90
CA PHE A 89 -3.49 -0.50 -6.55
C PHE A 89 -2.85 -1.14 -7.76
N ILE A 90 -1.52 -1.11 -7.84
CA ILE A 90 -0.76 -1.80 -8.88
C ILE A 90 0.31 -2.69 -8.24
N ILE A 91 0.29 -3.97 -8.62
CA ILE A 91 1.36 -4.94 -8.34
C ILE A 91 2.27 -4.95 -9.57
N THR A 92 3.48 -4.43 -9.44
CA THR A 92 4.38 -4.29 -10.58
C THR A 92 4.95 -5.64 -11.03
N GLU A 93 5.15 -5.81 -12.34
CA GLU A 93 5.66 -7.06 -12.95
C GLU A 93 6.84 -7.69 -12.20
N PRO A 94 7.86 -6.92 -11.76
CA PRO A 94 9.03 -7.52 -11.11
C PRO A 94 8.66 -8.43 -9.95
N TYR A 95 7.62 -8.10 -9.19
CA TYR A 95 7.19 -8.86 -8.02
C TYR A 95 6.08 -9.90 -8.29
N ARG A 96 5.62 -10.05 -9.53
CA ARG A 96 4.54 -11.00 -9.88
C ARG A 96 5.04 -12.44 -10.08
N THR A 97 5.55 -13.03 -9.00
CA THR A 97 5.93 -14.45 -8.97
C THR A 97 4.71 -15.38 -9.12
N ASN A 98 4.94 -16.68 -9.31
CA ASN A 98 3.86 -17.68 -9.35
C ASN A 98 3.01 -17.68 -8.07
N GLU A 99 3.65 -17.50 -6.91
CA GLU A 99 2.96 -17.42 -5.62
C GLU A 99 2.11 -16.15 -5.51
N VAL A 100 2.65 -15.00 -5.92
CA VAL A 100 1.92 -13.73 -5.96
C VAL A 100 0.72 -13.83 -6.91
N ASN A 101 0.90 -14.43 -8.09
CA ASN A 101 -0.18 -14.66 -9.04
C ASN A 101 -1.23 -15.64 -8.51
N ALA A 102 -0.84 -16.65 -7.73
CA ALA A 102 -1.78 -17.54 -7.06
C ALA A 102 -2.64 -16.78 -6.04
N VAL A 103 -2.04 -15.87 -5.27
CA VAL A 103 -2.78 -14.97 -4.36
C VAL A 103 -3.70 -14.02 -5.13
N ILE A 104 -3.22 -13.38 -6.20
CA ILE A 104 -4.06 -12.55 -7.09
C ILE A 104 -5.29 -13.35 -7.56
N ASN A 105 -5.08 -14.56 -8.09
CA ASN A 105 -6.17 -15.40 -8.59
C ASN A 105 -7.15 -15.85 -7.49
N LYS A 106 -6.66 -16.16 -6.29
CA LYS A 106 -7.49 -16.44 -5.11
C LYS A 106 -8.42 -15.26 -4.81
N TRP A 107 -7.91 -14.03 -4.83
CA TRP A 107 -8.70 -12.83 -4.55
C TRP A 107 -9.63 -12.44 -5.70
N ILE A 108 -9.25 -12.68 -6.96
CA ILE A 108 -10.15 -12.56 -8.12
C ILE A 108 -11.35 -13.50 -7.97
N ALA A 109 -11.14 -14.73 -7.51
CA ALA A 109 -12.23 -15.68 -7.24
C ALA A 109 -13.18 -15.22 -6.11
N LEU A 110 -12.71 -14.30 -5.23
CA LEU A 110 -13.52 -13.63 -4.21
C LEU A 110 -14.17 -12.33 -4.71
N GLY A 111 -14.00 -12.00 -6.00
CA GLY A 111 -14.63 -10.88 -6.68
C GLY A 111 -13.78 -9.61 -6.77
N VAL A 112 -12.48 -9.67 -6.46
CA VAL A 112 -11.55 -8.60 -6.85
C VAL A 112 -11.50 -8.51 -8.38
N ILE A 113 -11.61 -7.29 -8.91
CA ILE A 113 -11.57 -7.04 -10.35
C ILE A 113 -10.25 -6.37 -10.69
N GLY A 114 -9.58 -6.85 -11.72
CA GLY A 114 -8.31 -6.31 -12.17
C GLY A 114 -7.88 -6.90 -13.50
N GLU A 115 -6.80 -6.37 -14.06
CA GLU A 115 -6.23 -6.85 -15.32
C GLU A 115 -4.72 -6.69 -15.36
N THR A 116 -4.06 -7.52 -16.17
CA THR A 116 -2.62 -7.42 -16.44
C THR A 116 -2.41 -6.50 -17.61
N ILE A 117 -1.59 -5.45 -17.44
CA ILE A 117 -1.25 -4.55 -18.54
C ILE A 117 -0.27 -5.21 -19.49
N THR A 118 -0.46 -5.00 -20.80
CA THR A 118 0.39 -5.54 -21.87
C THR A 118 1.36 -4.52 -22.45
N SER A 119 1.29 -3.27 -21.99
CA SER A 119 2.19 -2.18 -22.33
C SER A 119 2.49 -1.36 -21.08
N SER A 120 3.63 -0.66 -21.08
CA SER A 120 3.94 0.26 -19.98
C SER A 120 2.93 1.40 -19.90
N LEU A 121 2.76 1.96 -18.70
CA LEU A 121 1.82 3.03 -18.41
C LEU A 121 2.42 3.98 -17.38
N ASP A 122 2.35 5.29 -17.64
CA ASP A 122 2.73 6.31 -16.67
C ASP A 122 1.55 6.64 -15.76
N VAL A 123 1.77 6.63 -14.45
CA VAL A 123 0.74 6.91 -13.44
C VAL A 123 1.28 7.75 -12.29
N ASP A 124 0.40 8.53 -11.65
CA ASP A 124 0.73 9.28 -10.45
C ASP A 124 0.68 8.37 -9.20
N VAL A 125 1.84 7.97 -8.72
CA VAL A 125 1.97 7.15 -7.51
C VAL A 125 1.92 8.05 -6.28
N TYR A 126 0.85 7.93 -5.49
CA TYR A 126 0.72 8.63 -4.22
C TYR A 126 1.68 8.05 -3.17
N ALA A 127 1.71 6.71 -3.06
CA ALA A 127 2.60 6.01 -2.13
C ALA A 127 2.97 4.61 -2.65
N THR A 128 4.14 4.12 -2.24
CA THR A 128 4.49 2.69 -2.36
C THR A 128 4.36 2.04 -0.99
N LEU A 129 3.35 1.21 -0.80
CA LEU A 129 3.08 0.51 0.45
C LEU A 129 4.04 -0.67 0.60
N SER A 130 4.70 -0.76 1.74
CA SER A 130 5.63 -1.82 2.16
C SER A 130 5.47 -2.16 3.64
N TYR A 131 4.31 -1.81 4.21
CA TYR A 131 3.95 -2.07 5.58
C TYR A 131 2.45 -2.36 5.66
N ALA A 132 2.09 -3.52 6.22
CA ALA A 132 0.70 -3.88 6.45
C ALA A 132 0.16 -3.15 7.70
N PRO A 133 -1.04 -2.53 7.65
CA PRO A 133 -1.60 -1.88 8.83
C PRO A 133 -1.82 -2.84 10.00
N ARG A 134 -1.68 -2.32 11.21
CA ARG A 134 -1.96 -3.02 12.47
C ARG A 134 -3.05 -2.27 13.21
N TRP A 135 -4.13 -2.97 13.51
CA TRP A 135 -5.26 -2.40 14.22
C TRP A 135 -5.33 -2.96 15.64
N THR A 136 -5.77 -2.11 16.55
CA THR A 136 -6.11 -2.49 17.92
C THR A 136 -7.54 -2.04 18.16
N LEU A 137 -8.43 -3.00 18.39
CA LEU A 137 -9.83 -2.69 18.70
C LEU A 137 -10.01 -2.30 20.16
N ASP A 138 -11.00 -1.45 20.42
CA ASP A 138 -11.36 -1.02 21.77
C ASP A 138 -12.06 -2.14 22.55
N LYS A 139 -11.54 -2.41 23.75
CA LYS A 139 -12.11 -3.35 24.73
C LYS A 139 -13.21 -2.73 25.58
N THR A 140 -13.41 -1.41 25.55
CA THR A 140 -14.39 -0.78 26.42
C THR A 140 -15.79 -1.31 26.10
N VAL A 141 -16.43 -1.92 27.10
CA VAL A 141 -17.79 -2.44 26.96
C VAL A 141 -18.77 -1.42 27.52
N ILE A 142 -19.74 -1.05 26.69
CA ILE A 142 -20.95 -0.37 27.15
C ILE A 142 -22.12 -1.34 27.09
N ASN A 143 -22.70 -1.58 28.25
CA ASN A 143 -23.91 -2.38 28.40
C ASN A 143 -25.11 -1.45 28.36
N LEU A 144 -25.79 -1.41 27.21
CA LEU A 144 -27.13 -0.88 27.09
C LEU A 144 -28.13 -2.05 27.07
N PRO A 145 -29.40 -1.85 27.48
CA PRO A 145 -30.39 -2.92 27.44
C PRO A 145 -30.46 -3.59 26.05
N GLY A 146 -30.08 -4.86 25.97
CA GLY A 146 -30.13 -5.66 24.74
C GLY A 146 -28.97 -5.49 23.77
N VAL A 147 -27.98 -4.62 24.02
CA VAL A 147 -26.82 -4.45 23.13
C VAL A 147 -25.52 -4.17 23.90
N THR A 148 -24.47 -4.90 23.53
CA THR A 148 -23.10 -4.72 24.07
C THR A 148 -22.25 -4.06 22.99
N TYR A 149 -21.88 -2.79 23.20
CA TYR A 149 -21.03 -2.04 22.28
C TYR A 149 -19.58 -2.03 22.75
N SER A 150 -18.65 -2.18 21.81
CA SER A 150 -17.20 -2.15 21.97
C SER A 150 -16.57 -1.98 20.57
N GLY A 151 -15.29 -2.31 20.40
CA GLY A 151 -14.66 -2.45 19.08
C GLY A 151 -15.33 -3.45 18.12
N SER A 152 -16.26 -4.30 18.62
CA SER A 152 -16.99 -5.30 17.82
C SER A 152 -17.71 -4.74 16.59
N LEU A 153 -18.12 -3.48 16.61
CA LEU A 153 -18.79 -2.83 15.45
C LEU A 153 -17.87 -2.68 14.23
N ALA A 154 -16.55 -2.66 14.42
CA ALA A 154 -15.60 -2.60 13.33
C ALA A 154 -15.25 -3.99 12.77
N VAL A 155 -15.57 -5.09 13.47
CA VAL A 155 -15.25 -6.46 13.01
C VAL A 155 -15.80 -6.76 11.61
N PRO A 156 -17.06 -6.41 11.27
CA PRO A 156 -17.58 -6.60 9.92
C PRO A 156 -16.75 -5.92 8.83
N PHE A 157 -16.05 -4.81 9.14
CA PHE A 157 -15.23 -4.11 8.15
C PHE A 157 -14.11 -5.03 7.66
N PHE A 158 -13.43 -5.68 8.61
CA PHE A 158 -12.36 -6.63 8.33
C PHE A 158 -12.87 -7.90 7.67
N GLU A 159 -13.99 -8.46 8.13
CA GLU A 159 -14.60 -9.66 7.53
C GLU A 159 -15.03 -9.42 6.08
N ASN A 160 -15.66 -8.27 5.81
CA ASN A 160 -16.03 -7.84 4.47
C ASN A 160 -14.80 -7.67 3.57
N ALA A 161 -13.71 -7.10 4.08
CA ALA A 161 -12.44 -7.03 3.36
C ALA A 161 -11.71 -8.39 3.25
N GLY A 162 -12.06 -9.38 4.07
CA GLY A 162 -11.35 -10.67 4.15
C GLY A 162 -10.02 -10.59 4.92
N ILE A 163 -9.84 -9.57 5.77
CA ILE A 163 -8.66 -9.40 6.61
C ILE A 163 -8.78 -10.33 7.82
N PRO A 164 -7.75 -11.13 8.15
CA PRO A 164 -7.83 -12.14 9.21
C PRO A 164 -7.89 -11.49 10.60
N ALA A 165 -8.53 -12.19 11.54
CA ALA A 165 -8.70 -11.72 12.92
C ALA A 165 -7.38 -11.39 13.64
N SER A 166 -6.29 -12.08 13.30
CA SER A 166 -4.95 -11.80 13.82
C SER A 166 -4.44 -10.39 13.48
N ALA A 167 -4.99 -9.72 12.47
CA ALA A 167 -4.60 -8.37 12.08
C ALA A 167 -5.10 -7.28 13.04
N TYR A 168 -6.17 -7.56 13.79
CA TYR A 168 -6.85 -6.61 14.67
C TYR A 168 -7.00 -7.12 16.12
N GLY A 169 -6.10 -8.02 16.52
CA GLY A 169 -6.04 -8.60 17.87
C GLY A 169 -6.92 -9.85 18.06
N GLY A 170 -7.97 -10.04 17.26
CA GLY A 170 -8.87 -11.20 17.31
C GLY A 170 -10.34 -10.79 17.18
N SER A 171 -11.27 -11.74 17.10
CA SER A 171 -12.72 -11.43 17.00
C SER A 171 -13.46 -11.44 18.33
N SER A 172 -12.73 -11.33 19.45
CA SER A 172 -13.32 -11.37 20.79
C SER A 172 -12.77 -10.26 21.68
N LEU A 173 -13.61 -9.82 22.62
CA LEU A 173 -13.27 -8.81 23.61
C LEU A 173 -12.01 -9.13 24.42
N ALA A 174 -11.70 -10.42 24.63
CA ALA A 174 -10.53 -10.84 25.40
C ALA A 174 -9.20 -10.45 24.75
N SER A 175 -9.21 -10.24 23.43
CA SER A 175 -8.00 -9.99 22.64
C SER A 175 -7.78 -8.51 22.29
N TRP A 176 -8.68 -7.64 22.75
CA TRP A 176 -8.66 -6.21 22.50
C TRP A 176 -8.06 -5.46 23.70
N LYS A 177 -7.77 -4.17 23.52
CA LYS A 177 -7.10 -3.35 24.55
C LYS A 177 -8.00 -2.24 25.06
N LEU A 178 -7.89 -1.92 26.35
CA LEU A 178 -8.40 -0.64 26.84
C LEU A 178 -7.46 0.48 26.36
N PRO A 179 -7.94 1.74 26.27
CA PRO A 179 -7.07 2.85 25.93
C PRO A 179 -5.81 2.87 26.80
N GLY A 180 -5.93 2.68 28.11
CA GLY A 180 -4.80 2.66 29.05
C GLY A 180 -3.74 1.57 28.82
N ASP A 181 -4.06 0.53 28.04
CA ASP A 181 -3.14 -0.57 27.71
C ASP A 181 -2.37 -0.31 26.39
N LEU A 182 -2.64 0.81 25.72
CA LEU A 182 -1.97 1.18 24.47
C LEU A 182 -0.53 1.62 24.73
N ASP A 183 0.37 1.14 23.89
CA ASP A 183 1.80 1.46 23.96
C ASP A 183 2.40 1.74 22.57
N GLN A 184 3.72 1.81 22.48
CA GLN A 184 4.44 2.09 21.24
C GLN A 184 4.28 1.04 20.14
N CYS A 185 3.74 -0.14 20.46
CA CYS A 185 3.50 -1.25 19.54
C CYS A 185 2.10 -1.22 18.92
N ASP A 186 1.24 -0.31 19.37
CA ASP A 186 -0.08 -0.08 18.79
C ASP A 186 -0.01 1.04 17.74
N ASP A 187 -0.58 0.78 16.56
CA ASP A 187 -0.48 1.71 15.43
C ASP A 187 -1.77 2.48 15.20
N ILE A 188 -2.89 1.77 15.07
CA ILE A 188 -4.22 2.33 14.83
C ILE A 188 -5.18 1.81 15.89
N PHE A 189 -5.71 2.70 16.72
CA PHE A 189 -6.76 2.37 17.67
C PHE A 189 -8.14 2.66 17.07
N VAL A 190 -9.04 1.67 17.12
CA VAL A 190 -10.35 1.68 16.45
C VAL A 190 -11.46 1.80 17.50
N LEU A 191 -12.12 2.95 17.51
CA LEU A 191 -13.08 3.37 18.54
C LEU A 191 -14.46 3.72 17.92
N PRO A 192 -15.25 2.74 17.45
CA PRO A 192 -16.45 2.97 16.63
C PRO A 192 -17.67 3.52 17.37
N HIS A 193 -17.86 3.16 18.65
CA HIS A 193 -19.04 3.52 19.43
C HIS A 193 -18.77 3.29 20.91
N SER A 194 -18.13 4.27 21.54
CA SER A 194 -17.80 4.22 22.97
C SER A 194 -18.34 5.45 23.71
N PHE A 195 -18.35 5.40 25.04
CA PHE A 195 -18.61 6.55 25.91
C PHE A 195 -17.33 6.89 26.67
N PRO A 196 -16.34 7.53 26.02
CA PRO A 196 -15.12 7.97 26.65
C PRO A 196 -15.38 8.73 27.94
N THR A 197 -14.55 8.49 28.95
CA THR A 197 -14.49 9.30 30.16
C THR A 197 -13.06 9.71 30.43
N GLN A 198 -12.87 10.82 31.17
CA GLN A 198 -11.54 11.26 31.59
C GLN A 198 -10.72 10.11 32.20
N ALA A 199 -11.33 9.34 33.11
CA ALA A 199 -10.66 8.26 33.84
C ALA A 199 -10.13 7.13 32.93
N THR A 200 -10.78 6.89 31.79
CA THR A 200 -10.52 5.72 30.94
C THR A 200 -9.76 6.05 29.67
N HIS A 201 -9.85 7.28 29.16
CA HIS A 201 -9.35 7.65 27.82
C HIS A 201 -8.28 8.77 27.83
N GLN A 202 -7.96 9.36 28.99
CA GLN A 202 -6.99 10.47 29.07
C GLN A 202 -5.59 10.14 28.52
N ASN A 203 -5.19 8.87 28.53
CA ASN A 203 -3.89 8.45 28.02
C ASN A 203 -3.78 8.55 26.49
N LEU A 204 -4.91 8.64 25.76
CA LEU A 204 -4.94 8.77 24.31
C LEU A 204 -4.21 10.02 23.83
N ALA A 205 -4.25 11.13 24.58
CA ALA A 205 -3.48 12.33 24.25
C ALA A 205 -1.97 12.03 24.20
N THR A 206 -1.44 11.43 25.26
CA THR A 206 -0.02 11.07 25.36
C THR A 206 0.37 10.04 24.33
N TRP A 207 -0.44 8.98 24.15
CA TRP A 207 -0.17 7.94 23.14
C TRP A 207 -0.15 8.51 21.72
N ASN A 208 -1.10 9.38 21.39
CA ASN A 208 -1.13 10.06 20.08
C ASN A 208 0.07 11.01 19.88
N SER A 209 0.47 11.77 20.91
CA SER A 209 1.58 12.72 20.79
C SER A 209 2.97 12.09 20.85
N THR A 210 3.14 11.05 21.65
CA THR A 210 4.45 10.45 21.94
C THR A 210 4.71 9.24 21.05
N ASN A 211 3.71 8.38 20.85
CA ASN A 211 3.85 7.16 20.05
C ASN A 211 3.37 7.35 18.61
N LYS A 212 2.90 8.55 18.25
CA LYS A 212 2.25 8.84 16.96
C LYS A 212 1.09 7.86 16.69
N GLY A 213 0.42 7.40 17.74
CA GLY A 213 -0.71 6.50 17.66
C GLY A 213 -1.84 7.12 16.87
N ALA A 214 -2.31 6.43 15.83
CA ALA A 214 -3.42 6.90 15.02
C ALA A 214 -4.75 6.48 15.64
N LEU A 215 -5.75 7.34 15.55
CA LEU A 215 -7.06 7.12 16.14
C LEU A 215 -8.13 7.21 15.06
N TRP A 216 -8.94 6.17 14.94
CA TRP A 216 -10.19 6.25 14.20
C TRP A 216 -11.32 6.20 15.23
N CYS A 217 -12.14 7.25 15.28
CA CYS A 217 -13.38 7.26 16.04
C CYS A 217 -14.57 7.38 15.10
N ALA A 218 -15.64 6.69 15.46
CA ALA A 218 -16.91 6.85 14.76
C ALA A 218 -18.05 7.12 15.72
N CYS A 219 -19.16 7.57 15.13
CA CYS A 219 -20.39 7.83 15.85
C CYS A 219 -20.14 8.72 17.09
N ILE A 220 -20.81 8.39 18.20
CA ILE A 220 -20.78 9.12 19.48
C ILE A 220 -19.40 9.20 20.13
N ALA A 221 -18.48 8.27 19.82
CA ALA A 221 -17.17 8.25 20.45
C ALA A 221 -16.40 9.56 20.21
N SER A 222 -16.53 10.10 18.99
CA SER A 222 -15.82 11.31 18.56
C SER A 222 -16.22 12.54 19.37
N SER A 223 -17.52 12.84 19.48
CA SER A 223 -17.99 14.03 20.20
C SER A 223 -17.77 13.93 21.71
N GLN A 224 -17.91 12.74 22.29
CA GLN A 224 -17.59 12.50 23.70
C GLN A 224 -16.11 12.75 23.97
N LEU A 225 -15.23 12.19 23.14
CA LEU A 225 -13.79 12.34 23.28
C LEU A 225 -13.37 13.80 23.18
N GLU A 226 -13.88 14.52 22.18
CA GLU A 226 -13.60 15.95 21.98
C GLU A 226 -14.07 16.85 23.13
N ASN A 227 -15.02 16.38 23.93
CA ASN A 227 -15.56 17.12 25.06
C ASN A 227 -14.87 16.79 26.40
N ILE A 228 -13.90 15.88 26.40
CA ILE A 228 -13.05 15.61 27.55
C ILE A 228 -11.88 16.60 27.56
N SER A 229 -11.59 17.18 28.72
CA SER A 229 -10.52 18.15 28.88
C SER A 229 -9.17 17.55 28.45
N GLY A 230 -8.52 18.19 27.47
CA GLY A 230 -7.23 17.75 26.93
C GLY A 230 -7.31 16.65 25.86
N LEU A 231 -8.51 16.23 25.44
CA LEU A 231 -8.73 15.25 24.36
C LEU A 231 -9.47 15.84 23.14
N ASN A 232 -9.51 17.17 23.03
CA ASN A 232 -10.00 17.88 21.84
C ASN A 232 -8.97 17.88 20.70
N PHE A 233 -8.85 16.73 20.03
CA PHE A 233 -7.85 16.45 19.00
C PHE A 233 -8.03 17.33 17.76
N LEU A 234 -9.21 17.36 17.15
CA LEU A 234 -9.50 18.01 15.88
C LEU A 234 -10.24 19.34 16.03
N THR A 235 -10.82 19.64 17.20
CA THR A 235 -11.44 20.94 17.47
C THR A 235 -10.68 21.76 18.51
N THR A 236 -10.93 23.06 18.56
CA THR A 236 -10.30 23.96 19.55
C THR A 236 -10.95 23.91 20.94
N GLY A 237 -12.15 23.34 21.07
CA GLY A 237 -12.99 23.50 22.26
C GLY A 237 -14.15 22.52 22.40
N GLY A 238 -14.18 21.45 21.60
CA GLY A 238 -15.14 20.36 21.67
C GLY A 238 -16.27 20.44 20.65
N MET A 239 -17.07 19.38 20.61
CA MET A 239 -18.19 19.20 19.68
C MET A 239 -19.55 19.37 20.36
N MET A 240 -20.54 19.84 19.61
CA MET A 240 -21.92 19.91 20.07
C MET A 240 -22.45 18.52 20.40
N CYS A 241 -23.13 18.46 21.55
CA CYS A 241 -24.00 17.37 21.92
C CYS A 241 -25.37 18.00 22.21
N PRO A 242 -26.47 17.58 21.55
CA PRO A 242 -27.76 18.29 21.59
C PRO A 242 -28.40 18.54 22.96
N ASN A 243 -27.89 17.97 24.06
CA ASN A 243 -28.41 18.20 25.41
C ASN A 243 -27.54 19.04 26.35
N TYR A 244 -26.53 19.78 25.84
CA TYR A 244 -25.59 20.51 26.71
C TYR A 244 -26.20 21.69 27.50
N ALA A 245 -27.40 22.15 27.16
CA ALA A 245 -28.03 23.28 27.86
C ALA A 245 -28.58 22.93 29.26
N LEU A 246 -28.73 21.63 29.60
CA LEU A 246 -29.46 21.22 30.82
C LEU A 246 -28.72 20.25 31.75
N TYR A 247 -27.61 19.61 31.35
CA TYR A 247 -26.88 18.68 32.22
C TYR A 247 -25.35 18.75 32.04
N PRO A 248 -24.57 18.98 33.12
CA PRO A 248 -23.14 18.76 33.10
C PRO A 248 -22.88 17.25 33.24
N SER A 249 -22.51 16.57 32.13
CA SER A 249 -22.18 15.12 32.00
C SER A 249 -23.33 14.19 31.58
N PRO A 250 -23.05 13.08 30.84
CA PRO A 250 -22.34 12.93 29.56
C PRO A 250 -23.29 13.15 28.36
N CYS A 251 -22.80 13.20 27.11
CA CYS A 251 -23.69 13.34 25.96
C CYS A 251 -24.68 12.16 25.90
N ILE A 252 -25.96 12.44 26.09
CA ILE A 252 -27.04 11.45 26.00
C ILE A 252 -27.34 11.28 24.50
N GLU A 253 -27.69 10.05 24.09
CA GLU A 253 -27.86 9.49 22.73
C GLU A 253 -28.76 10.26 21.73
N GLN A 254 -29.19 11.48 22.04
CA GLN A 254 -29.92 12.35 21.13
C GLN A 254 -28.93 13.22 20.36
N HIS A 255 -28.56 12.83 19.14
CA HIS A 255 -27.63 13.61 18.30
C HIS A 255 -28.25 14.19 17.04
N ILE A 256 -27.45 15.03 16.38
CA ILE A 256 -27.76 15.79 15.17
C ILE A 256 -27.88 14.83 14.00
N GLN A 257 -29.00 14.95 13.30
CA GLN A 257 -29.28 14.17 12.11
C GLN A 257 -28.81 14.94 10.88
N GLY A 258 -27.80 14.41 10.19
CA GLY A 258 -27.41 14.91 8.88
C GLY A 258 -28.57 14.74 7.91
N THR A 259 -28.70 15.66 6.95
CA THR A 259 -29.68 15.55 5.86
C THR A 259 -28.90 15.53 4.56
N PRO A 260 -28.87 14.39 3.84
CA PRO A 260 -28.26 14.34 2.51
C PRO A 260 -28.87 15.38 1.56
N SER A 261 -28.16 15.85 0.53
CA SER A 261 -26.86 15.34 0.06
C SER A 261 -25.64 16.01 0.70
N TYR A 262 -24.52 15.30 0.71
CA TYR A 262 -23.25 15.80 1.24
C TYR A 262 -22.31 16.34 0.14
N THR A 263 -21.40 17.22 0.55
CA THR A 263 -20.33 17.77 -0.27
C THR A 263 -19.02 17.04 -0.01
N TYR A 264 -18.31 16.66 -1.08
CA TYR A 264 -17.06 15.91 -1.02
C TYR A 264 -15.89 16.79 -1.44
N ALA A 265 -14.98 17.07 -0.52
CA ALA A 265 -13.81 17.90 -0.74
C ALA A 265 -12.54 17.04 -0.97
N SER A 266 -11.50 17.68 -1.51
CA SER A 266 -10.18 17.08 -1.72
C SER A 266 -10.22 15.72 -2.46
N PRO A 267 -10.73 15.68 -3.69
CA PRO A 267 -10.92 14.44 -4.46
C PRO A 267 -9.65 13.63 -4.73
N ALA A 268 -8.47 14.25 -4.66
CA ALA A 268 -7.16 13.61 -4.79
C ALA A 268 -6.57 13.13 -3.46
N ASP A 269 -7.26 13.35 -2.33
CA ASP A 269 -6.77 12.89 -1.03
C ASP A 269 -7.03 11.40 -0.83
N PRO A 270 -6.07 10.62 -0.29
CA PRO A 270 -6.22 9.18 -0.04
C PRO A 270 -7.50 8.79 0.70
N VAL A 271 -7.97 9.56 1.68
CA VAL A 271 -9.16 9.20 2.47
C VAL A 271 -10.43 9.13 1.60
N ILE A 272 -10.52 9.99 0.59
CA ILE A 272 -11.69 10.14 -0.31
C ILE A 272 -11.62 9.23 -1.53
N GLN A 273 -10.67 8.28 -1.56
CA GLN A 273 -10.54 7.30 -2.64
C GLN A 273 -11.60 6.19 -2.55
N PHE A 274 -12.85 6.57 -2.79
CA PHE A 274 -14.02 5.71 -2.93
C PHE A 274 -14.94 6.23 -4.04
N VAL A 275 -15.76 5.34 -4.61
CA VAL A 275 -16.67 5.67 -5.70
C VAL A 275 -18.09 5.89 -5.18
N GLY A 276 -18.71 7.01 -5.57
CA GLY A 276 -20.05 7.37 -5.11
C GLY A 276 -20.04 8.06 -3.75
N GLY A 277 -21.16 7.99 -3.03
CA GLY A 277 -21.38 8.72 -1.77
C GLY A 277 -21.61 7.84 -0.55
N MET A 278 -21.82 8.49 0.59
CA MET A 278 -22.15 7.89 1.89
C MET A 278 -23.47 8.41 2.46
N ASP A 279 -24.34 8.94 1.60
CA ASP A 279 -25.56 9.68 1.95
C ASP A 279 -26.51 8.83 2.84
N GLY A 280 -26.72 7.55 2.52
CA GLY A 280 -27.50 6.60 3.34
C GLY A 280 -26.74 5.93 4.48
N ALA A 281 -25.40 6.09 4.55
CA ALA A 281 -24.53 5.35 5.48
C ALA A 281 -24.26 6.08 6.82
N THR A 282 -24.86 7.25 7.05
CA THR A 282 -24.60 8.09 8.23
C THR A 282 -25.46 7.77 9.46
N GLY A 283 -26.23 6.67 9.46
CA GLY A 283 -27.06 6.29 10.61
C GLY A 283 -26.26 5.92 11.88
N GLY A 284 -26.89 6.00 13.04
CA GLY A 284 -26.27 5.74 14.35
C GLY A 284 -26.66 6.82 15.36
N ALA A 285 -26.04 6.77 16.55
CA ALA A 285 -26.26 7.79 17.57
C ALA A 285 -25.86 9.16 17.02
N GLU A 286 -24.67 9.32 16.45
CA GLU A 286 -24.19 10.58 15.88
C GLU A 286 -23.91 10.49 14.38
N SER A 287 -24.77 11.14 13.59
CA SER A 287 -24.73 11.09 12.12
C SER A 287 -24.02 12.27 11.46
N ILE A 288 -23.72 13.34 12.22
CA ILE A 288 -22.96 14.50 11.76
C ILE A 288 -22.29 15.21 12.94
N TYR A 289 -21.08 15.72 12.74
CA TYR A 289 -20.31 16.44 13.75
C TYR A 289 -20.34 17.95 13.53
N LEU A 290 -20.47 18.68 14.64
CA LEU A 290 -20.45 20.15 14.67
C LEU A 290 -19.66 20.63 15.88
N PRO A 291 -18.67 21.53 15.73
CA PRO A 291 -18.02 22.19 16.87
C PRO A 291 -19.00 22.99 17.76
N LYS A 292 -18.72 23.08 19.06
CA LYS A 292 -19.47 23.92 20.02
C LYS A 292 -19.44 25.41 19.64
N LEU A 293 -20.35 26.20 20.22
CA LEU A 293 -20.24 27.67 20.23
C LEU A 293 -18.86 28.07 20.81
N ALA A 294 -18.14 28.93 20.07
CA ALA A 294 -16.75 29.33 20.34
C ALA A 294 -15.67 28.24 20.13
N SER A 295 -16.04 27.06 19.61
CA SER A 295 -15.11 26.08 19.07
C SER A 295 -15.16 26.07 17.54
N ILE A 296 -14.04 25.70 16.92
CA ILE A 296 -13.91 25.49 15.48
C ILE A 296 -13.10 24.22 15.23
N TRP A 297 -13.26 23.64 14.04
CA TRP A 297 -12.28 22.71 13.50
C TRP A 297 -10.91 23.40 13.45
N ARG A 298 -9.85 22.70 13.86
CA ARG A 298 -8.48 23.25 13.78
C ARG A 298 -8.14 23.50 12.31
N SER A 299 -7.33 24.51 12.04
CA SER A 299 -7.02 24.96 10.67
C SER A 299 -6.37 23.91 9.77
N ASN A 300 -5.77 22.87 10.36
CA ASN A 300 -5.19 21.73 9.65
C ASN A 300 -6.02 20.44 9.75
N THR A 301 -7.27 20.54 10.17
CA THR A 301 -8.23 19.45 10.04
C THR A 301 -8.85 19.52 8.65
N ALA A 302 -8.61 18.50 7.85
CA ALA A 302 -9.27 18.34 6.56
C ALA A 302 -10.72 17.87 6.80
N LEU A 303 -11.66 18.61 6.23
CA LEU A 303 -13.09 18.31 6.28
C LEU A 303 -13.50 17.73 4.93
N TYR A 304 -13.54 16.41 4.84
CA TYR A 304 -13.66 15.73 3.56
C TYR A 304 -15.11 15.54 3.09
N VAL A 305 -16.01 15.24 4.03
CA VAL A 305 -17.43 15.08 3.72
C VAL A 305 -18.20 16.00 4.64
N THR A 306 -18.88 16.99 4.06
CA THR A 306 -19.51 18.09 4.79
C THR A 306 -20.95 18.30 4.35
N GLN A 307 -21.73 18.95 5.19
CA GLN A 307 -23.07 19.43 4.85
C GLN A 307 -23.10 20.96 5.00
N PRO A 308 -22.84 21.73 3.92
CA PRO A 308 -22.72 23.18 4.00
C PRO A 308 -24.01 23.91 4.38
N ASP A 309 -25.17 23.32 4.07
CA ASP A 309 -26.51 23.87 4.33
C ASP A 309 -27.15 23.32 5.60
N HIS A 310 -26.40 22.56 6.41
CA HIS A 310 -26.89 22.01 7.65
C HIS A 310 -27.40 23.14 8.54
N PHE A 311 -28.68 23.06 8.93
CA PHE A 311 -29.45 24.14 9.52
C PHE A 311 -28.59 25.00 10.46
N ASN A 312 -28.40 26.28 10.09
CA ASN A 312 -28.00 27.34 11.01
C ASN A 312 -29.09 27.45 12.10
N ILE A 313 -29.04 26.54 13.07
CA ILE A 313 -29.84 26.38 14.29
C ILE A 313 -31.26 26.96 14.19
N GLY A 314 -32.18 26.13 13.71
CA GLY A 314 -33.61 26.41 13.76
C GLY A 314 -34.43 25.17 13.43
N GLY A 315 -34.66 24.31 14.43
CA GLY A 315 -35.67 23.25 14.35
C GLY A 315 -35.16 21.84 14.58
N TYR A 316 -34.91 21.47 15.84
CA TYR A 316 -35.19 20.09 16.24
C TYR A 316 -36.71 19.97 16.44
N THR A 317 -37.40 19.26 15.56
CA THR A 317 -38.71 18.71 15.91
C THR A 317 -38.47 17.36 16.60
N SER A 318 -37.92 17.37 17.82
CA SER A 318 -38.22 16.26 18.71
C SER A 318 -39.66 16.48 19.18
N THR A 319 -40.43 15.41 19.26
CA THR A 319 -41.78 15.36 19.85
C THR A 319 -41.78 15.68 21.36
N ILE A 320 -40.73 16.34 21.88
CA ILE A 320 -40.54 16.68 23.28
C ILE A 320 -40.43 18.21 23.40
N SER A 321 -41.57 18.79 23.75
CA SER A 321 -41.81 20.16 24.22
C SER A 321 -41.46 21.35 23.30
N PRO A 322 -42.46 22.08 22.78
CA PRO A 322 -42.26 23.25 21.91
C PRO A 322 -41.89 24.55 22.65
N THR A 323 -41.48 24.48 23.93
CA THR A 323 -41.35 25.67 24.80
C THR A 323 -39.91 26.20 24.97
N LEU A 324 -38.92 25.66 24.26
CA LEU A 324 -37.54 26.17 24.28
C LEU A 324 -37.06 26.56 22.89
N PHE A 325 -37.85 27.40 22.23
CA PHE A 325 -37.40 28.12 21.03
C PHE A 325 -36.46 29.25 21.46
N VAL A 326 -35.16 28.96 21.58
CA VAL A 326 -34.15 30.02 21.65
C VAL A 326 -33.78 30.37 20.21
N PRO A 327 -34.11 31.58 19.70
CA PRO A 327 -33.62 32.00 18.41
C PRO A 327 -32.10 32.16 18.53
N ARG A 328 -31.33 31.24 17.92
CA ARG A 328 -29.88 31.38 17.87
C ARG A 328 -29.49 31.94 16.52
N THR A 329 -29.04 33.18 16.56
CA THR A 329 -28.24 33.86 15.53
C THR A 329 -27.14 32.93 14.98
N PRO A 330 -26.70 33.12 13.72
CA PRO A 330 -25.69 32.27 13.09
C PRO A 330 -24.47 32.07 14.00
N ILE A 331 -24.22 30.84 14.45
CA ILE A 331 -23.09 30.52 15.32
C ILE A 331 -21.85 30.29 14.45
N GLY A 332 -21.29 31.35 13.88
CA GLY A 332 -19.97 31.34 13.24
C GLY A 332 -19.77 30.31 12.10
N PRO A 333 -18.54 30.18 11.57
CA PRO A 333 -18.23 29.41 10.35
C PRO A 333 -18.03 27.90 10.59
N ALA A 334 -18.81 27.28 11.48
CA ALA A 334 -18.61 25.88 11.85
C ALA A 334 -19.28 24.93 10.84
N THR A 335 -18.52 24.47 9.85
CA THR A 335 -18.99 23.50 8.85
C THR A 335 -19.38 22.17 9.50
N ALA A 336 -20.60 21.71 9.24
CA ALA A 336 -21.08 20.39 9.68
C ALA A 336 -20.37 19.30 8.86
N THR A 337 -19.84 18.27 9.54
CA THR A 337 -18.88 17.34 8.94
C THR A 337 -19.21 15.90 9.28
N ILE A 338 -19.17 15.03 8.28
CA ILE A 338 -19.29 13.57 8.40
C ILE A 338 -17.90 12.94 8.56
N VAL A 339 -16.94 13.35 7.71
CA VAL A 339 -15.58 12.83 7.74
C VAL A 339 -14.58 13.96 7.92
N ALA A 340 -13.86 13.93 9.04
CA ALA A 340 -12.79 14.86 9.37
C ALA A 340 -11.51 14.09 9.68
N VAL A 341 -10.37 14.57 9.18
CA VAL A 341 -9.06 13.99 9.52
C VAL A 341 -8.06 15.10 9.80
N GLY A 342 -7.24 14.91 10.82
CA GLY A 342 -6.16 15.83 11.12
C GLY A 342 -5.12 15.20 12.03
N ARG A 343 -4.03 15.91 12.26
CA ARG A 343 -3.05 15.52 13.27
C ARG A 343 -3.56 15.95 14.65
N GLY A 344 -3.36 15.12 15.66
CA GLY A 344 -3.86 15.40 17.01
C GLY A 344 -3.43 16.77 17.52
N PHE A 345 -4.38 17.54 18.06
CA PHE A 345 -4.23 18.91 18.55
C PHE A 345 -3.73 19.92 17.50
N GLY A 346 -3.74 19.52 16.22
CA GLY A 346 -3.18 20.28 15.12
C GLY A 346 -1.65 20.29 15.08
N ASN A 347 -0.96 19.42 15.81
CA ASN A 347 0.50 19.34 15.77
C ASN A 347 0.97 18.33 14.71
N PRO A 348 1.76 18.72 13.69
CA PRO A 348 2.19 17.82 12.62
C PRO A 348 3.00 16.60 13.09
N ASN A 349 3.60 16.65 14.30
CA ASN A 349 4.37 15.54 14.87
C ASN A 349 3.50 14.48 15.55
N ASN A 350 2.22 14.75 15.79
CA ASN A 350 1.31 13.82 16.46
C ASN A 350 0.74 12.77 15.48
N GLY A 351 0.14 11.71 16.03
CA GLY A 351 -0.60 10.73 15.24
C GLY A 351 -1.82 11.35 14.54
N LEU A 352 -2.27 10.70 13.47
CA LEU A 352 -3.48 11.09 12.75
C LEU A 352 -4.74 10.69 13.53
N VAL A 353 -5.76 11.53 13.48
CA VAL A 353 -7.08 11.27 14.04
C VAL A 353 -8.10 11.41 12.94
N MET A 354 -8.96 10.41 12.77
CA MET A 354 -10.12 10.44 11.88
C MET A 354 -11.39 10.33 12.69
N TYR A 355 -12.31 11.25 12.43
CA TYR A 355 -13.70 11.16 12.88
C TYR A 355 -14.59 10.87 11.69
N GLN A 356 -15.41 9.83 11.85
CA GLN A 356 -16.34 9.35 10.83
C GLN A 356 -17.73 9.19 11.43
N ALA A 357 -18.66 10.05 11.06
CA ALA A 357 -20.00 10.03 11.62
C ALA A 357 -20.76 8.80 11.13
N GLY A 358 -21.69 8.34 11.96
CA GLY A 358 -22.46 7.14 11.75
C GLY A 358 -21.63 5.86 11.81
N HIS A 359 -22.34 4.73 11.76
CA HIS A 359 -21.76 3.39 11.60
C HIS A 359 -22.79 2.42 11.03
N CYS A 360 -23.84 2.91 10.35
CA CYS A 360 -24.97 2.06 10.00
C CYS A 360 -24.54 0.98 8.98
N ASP A 361 -25.07 -0.21 9.24
CA ASP A 361 -24.94 -1.39 8.40
C ASP A 361 -26.13 -1.42 7.41
N VAL A 362 -25.97 -2.05 6.25
CA VAL A 362 -27.05 -2.40 5.31
C VAL A 362 -28.28 -3.02 6.00
N ARG A 363 -28.09 -3.74 7.11
CA ARG A 363 -29.15 -4.32 7.96
C ARG A 363 -30.09 -3.28 8.60
N SER A 364 -29.70 -2.02 8.68
CA SER A 364 -30.57 -0.93 9.13
C SER A 364 -31.63 -0.55 8.11
N GLY A 365 -31.48 -0.98 6.84
CA GLY A 365 -32.37 -0.60 5.73
C GLY A 365 -32.20 0.85 5.27
N LEU A 366 -31.24 1.60 5.84
CA LEU A 366 -31.00 3.02 5.55
C LEU A 366 -29.94 3.24 4.46
N ALA A 367 -28.96 2.32 4.34
CA ALA A 367 -27.86 2.41 3.40
C ALA A 367 -27.99 1.37 2.27
N THR A 368 -27.67 1.77 1.04
CA THR A 368 -27.38 0.82 -0.04
C THR A 368 -26.06 0.09 0.22
N GLU A 369 -25.83 -1.05 -0.44
CA GLU A 369 -24.55 -1.76 -0.34
C GLU A 369 -23.37 -0.86 -0.76
N ALA A 370 -23.54 -0.08 -1.82
CA ALA A 370 -22.49 0.82 -2.31
C ALA A 370 -22.10 1.90 -1.27
N GLU A 371 -23.07 2.48 -0.56
CA GLU A 371 -22.80 3.47 0.48
C GLU A 371 -22.15 2.84 1.72
N TYR A 372 -22.56 1.61 2.07
CA TYR A 372 -21.92 0.86 3.15
C TYR A 372 -20.46 0.50 2.83
N VAL A 373 -20.18 0.16 1.57
CA VAL A 373 -18.81 -0.02 1.06
C VAL A 373 -18.02 1.28 1.17
N THR A 374 -18.59 2.42 0.78
CA THR A 374 -17.93 3.73 0.84
C THR A 374 -17.42 4.08 2.24
N ILE A 375 -18.24 3.87 3.28
CA ILE A 375 -17.83 4.16 4.66
C ILE A 375 -16.67 3.27 5.13
N GLN A 376 -16.66 2.01 4.71
CA GLN A 376 -15.59 1.07 5.03
C GLN A 376 -14.31 1.40 4.25
N ARG A 377 -14.44 1.83 2.99
CA ARG A 377 -13.31 2.30 2.18
C ARG A 377 -12.64 3.52 2.80
N ALA A 378 -13.40 4.48 3.32
CA ALA A 378 -12.82 5.63 4.02
C ALA A 378 -11.96 5.20 5.23
N PHE A 379 -12.44 4.24 6.03
CA PHE A 379 -11.68 3.65 7.14
C PHE A 379 -10.39 2.96 6.67
N PHE A 380 -10.47 2.13 5.62
CA PHE A 380 -9.28 1.42 5.11
C PHE A 380 -8.29 2.37 4.44
N ASN A 381 -8.77 3.36 3.69
CA ASN A 381 -7.94 4.40 3.09
C ASN A 381 -7.20 5.21 4.16
N PHE A 382 -7.88 5.59 5.24
CA PHE A 382 -7.23 6.21 6.40
C PHE A 382 -6.16 5.31 6.99
N SER A 383 -6.45 4.01 7.14
CA SER A 383 -5.48 3.03 7.65
C SER A 383 -4.24 2.93 6.74
N LEU A 384 -4.43 2.93 5.41
CA LEU A 384 -3.35 2.95 4.42
C LEU A 384 -2.57 4.26 4.44
N MET A 385 -3.24 5.40 4.64
CA MET A 385 -2.59 6.70 4.79
C MET A 385 -1.75 6.77 6.08
N VAL A 386 -2.23 6.21 7.19
CA VAL A 386 -1.47 6.12 8.45
C VAL A 386 -0.17 5.34 8.22
N VAL A 387 -0.23 4.18 7.56
CA VAL A 387 0.98 3.40 7.31
C VAL A 387 1.90 4.05 6.29
N ALA A 388 1.37 4.68 5.25
CA ALA A 388 2.17 5.44 4.29
C ALA A 388 2.94 6.57 4.98
N GLY A 389 2.30 7.28 5.92
CA GLY A 389 2.96 8.27 6.75
C GLY A 389 4.00 7.68 7.71
N ARG A 390 3.70 6.52 8.32
CA ARG A 390 4.61 5.82 9.25
C ARG A 390 5.79 5.14 8.57
N GLN A 391 5.72 4.84 7.27
CA GLN A 391 6.90 4.39 6.52
C GLN A 391 8.05 5.39 6.63
N GLY A 392 7.77 6.69 6.78
CA GLY A 392 8.77 7.72 7.05
C GLY A 392 9.37 7.69 8.46
N ASP A 393 8.70 7.04 9.43
CA ASP A 393 9.20 6.83 10.80
C ASP A 393 10.03 5.54 10.92
N LEU A 394 9.88 4.60 9.98
CA LEU A 394 10.64 3.36 9.90
C LEU A 394 11.92 3.58 9.08
N PRO A 395 12.99 2.80 9.32
CA PRO A 395 14.22 2.96 8.57
C PRO A 395 13.98 2.63 7.10
N ALA A 396 14.31 3.56 6.20
CA ALA A 396 14.28 3.31 4.77
C ALA A 396 15.42 2.36 4.38
N ILE A 397 15.10 1.11 4.03
CA ILE A 397 16.10 0.08 3.72
C ILE A 397 16.32 0.03 2.21
N GLN A 398 17.59 -0.06 1.79
CA GLN A 398 17.95 -0.34 0.41
C GLN A 398 18.83 -1.59 0.35
N ILE A 399 18.46 -2.55 -0.50
CA ILE A 399 19.31 -3.68 -0.83
C ILE A 399 20.43 -3.19 -1.75
N ILE A 400 21.63 -3.70 -1.51
CA ILE A 400 22.80 -3.46 -2.35
C ILE A 400 23.19 -4.82 -2.93
N ALA A 401 22.71 -5.08 -4.15
CA ALA A 401 22.94 -6.30 -4.90
C ALA A 401 23.14 -5.99 -6.39
N ALA A 402 23.81 -6.90 -7.11
CA ALA A 402 23.78 -6.86 -8.56
C ALA A 402 22.37 -7.22 -9.05
N SER A 403 21.74 -6.38 -9.88
CA SER A 403 20.42 -6.65 -10.46
C SER A 403 20.43 -7.84 -11.43
N ARG A 404 21.62 -8.27 -11.87
CA ARG A 404 21.83 -9.40 -12.79
C ARG A 404 22.90 -10.32 -12.28
N MET A 405 22.58 -11.61 -12.19
CA MET A 405 23.46 -12.62 -11.62
C MET A 405 23.45 -13.90 -12.44
N ASN A 406 24.57 -14.62 -12.46
CA ASN A 406 24.64 -15.92 -13.11
C ASN A 406 24.18 -17.02 -12.16
N GLY A 407 23.37 -17.96 -12.66
CA GLY A 407 22.90 -19.11 -11.90
C GLY A 407 24.07 -19.92 -11.32
N GLY A 408 23.99 -20.21 -10.01
CA GLY A 408 25.00 -20.97 -9.26
C GLY A 408 26.29 -20.22 -8.94
N GLN A 409 26.42 -18.93 -9.27
CA GLN A 409 27.56 -18.11 -8.85
C GLN A 409 27.24 -17.34 -7.56
N ALA A 410 28.25 -17.15 -6.72
CA ALA A 410 28.12 -16.44 -5.45
C ALA A 410 28.30 -14.93 -5.64
N TYR A 411 27.38 -14.15 -5.08
CA TYR A 411 27.40 -12.70 -5.09
C TYR A 411 27.28 -12.15 -3.66
N PRO A 412 28.08 -11.13 -3.29
CA PRO A 412 27.87 -10.42 -2.04
C PRO A 412 26.59 -9.57 -2.14
N VAL A 413 25.78 -9.61 -1.09
CA VAL A 413 24.58 -8.79 -0.96
C VAL A 413 24.57 -8.16 0.44
N THR A 414 24.38 -6.84 0.48
CA THR A 414 24.32 -6.06 1.72
C THR A 414 23.09 -5.15 1.70
N PHE A 415 22.93 -4.33 2.72
CA PHE A 415 21.91 -3.29 2.74
C PHE A 415 22.41 -2.03 3.42
N SER A 416 21.75 -0.91 3.13
CA SER A 416 21.95 0.35 3.82
C SER A 416 20.69 0.79 4.55
N VAL A 417 20.88 1.57 5.60
CA VAL A 417 19.84 2.30 6.35
C VAL A 417 20.29 3.75 6.52
N PRO A 418 19.38 4.70 6.77
CA PRO A 418 19.73 6.10 6.97
C PRO A 418 20.67 6.30 8.18
N GLN A 419 21.46 7.36 8.14
CA GLN A 419 22.36 7.70 9.25
C GLN A 419 21.57 7.89 10.55
N GLY A 420 22.07 7.31 11.64
CA GLY A 420 21.46 7.41 12.97
C GLY A 420 20.51 6.25 13.31
N VAL A 421 20.18 5.38 12.35
CA VAL A 421 19.44 4.14 12.63
C VAL A 421 20.36 3.14 13.32
N ASP A 422 20.03 2.78 14.55
CA ASP A 422 20.69 1.70 15.28
C ASP A 422 20.09 0.35 14.87
N ILE A 423 20.76 -0.32 13.93
CA ILE A 423 20.32 -1.61 13.40
C ILE A 423 20.32 -2.73 14.45
N SER A 424 20.99 -2.55 15.60
CA SER A 424 20.98 -3.56 16.67
C SER A 424 19.61 -3.72 17.34
N GLN A 425 18.71 -2.75 17.15
CA GLN A 425 17.34 -2.78 17.65
C GLN A 425 16.40 -3.64 16.79
N TYR A 426 16.89 -4.13 15.65
CA TYR A 426 16.08 -4.86 14.67
C TYR A 426 16.59 -6.29 14.47
N LYS A 427 15.65 -7.22 14.34
CA LYS A 427 15.90 -8.56 13.81
C LYS A 427 15.98 -8.48 12.29
N ILE A 428 17.09 -8.92 11.73
CA ILE A 428 17.34 -9.00 10.28
C ILE A 428 16.89 -10.36 9.79
N VAL A 429 16.12 -10.41 8.70
CA VAL A 429 15.78 -11.66 8.01
C VAL A 429 15.84 -11.43 6.49
N TRP A 430 16.72 -12.19 5.83
CA TRP A 430 16.75 -12.32 4.38
C TRP A 430 15.92 -13.51 3.92
N SER A 431 15.21 -13.34 2.81
CA SER A 431 14.57 -14.43 2.08
C SER A 431 14.78 -14.26 0.59
N ALA A 432 14.65 -15.35 -0.17
CA ALA A 432 14.68 -15.32 -1.62
C ALA A 432 13.68 -16.33 -2.18
N THR A 433 13.02 -15.98 -3.29
CA THR A 433 12.04 -16.88 -3.95
C THR A 433 12.71 -18.09 -4.62
N SER A 434 14.02 -18.00 -4.89
CA SER A 434 14.85 -19.12 -5.33
C SER A 434 16.32 -18.87 -4.97
N GLY A 435 17.17 -19.90 -5.09
CA GLY A 435 18.59 -19.82 -4.75
C GLY A 435 18.90 -20.08 -3.27
N GLN A 436 20.12 -19.77 -2.87
CA GLN A 436 20.64 -20.02 -1.52
C GLN A 436 21.19 -18.74 -0.89
N ILE A 437 20.96 -18.58 0.42
CA ILE A 437 21.48 -17.48 1.25
C ILE A 437 22.47 -18.07 2.25
N LEU A 438 23.71 -17.56 2.21
CA LEU A 438 24.80 -17.95 3.10
C LEU A 438 25.32 -16.74 3.90
N PRO A 439 25.92 -16.94 5.09
CA PRO A 439 25.98 -18.22 5.82
C PRO A 439 24.64 -18.59 6.45
N ASN A 440 23.77 -17.61 6.71
CA ASN A 440 22.42 -17.75 7.24
C ASN A 440 21.62 -16.46 6.94
N PRO A 441 20.28 -16.47 7.03
CA PRO A 441 19.47 -15.32 6.65
C PRO A 441 19.47 -14.16 7.66
N TYR A 442 20.20 -14.25 8.78
CA TYR A 442 20.17 -13.24 9.85
C TYR A 442 21.41 -12.33 9.86
N ALA A 443 22.32 -12.52 8.90
CA ALA A 443 23.55 -11.75 8.81
C ALA A 443 23.33 -10.36 8.19
N LYS A 444 24.15 -9.38 8.61
CA LYS A 444 24.14 -8.03 8.02
C LYS A 444 24.60 -8.01 6.56
N GLU A 445 25.51 -8.91 6.23
CA GLU A 445 26.02 -9.18 4.90
C GLU A 445 25.82 -10.66 4.62
N ILE A 446 25.28 -10.97 3.44
CA ILE A 446 25.05 -12.33 2.99
C ILE A 446 25.79 -12.57 1.66
N THR A 447 26.03 -13.83 1.39
CA THR A 447 26.33 -14.31 0.04
C THR A 447 25.07 -14.93 -0.53
N TYR A 448 24.56 -14.37 -1.61
CA TYR A 448 23.45 -14.94 -2.36
C TYR A 448 23.98 -15.74 -3.55
N ILE A 449 23.46 -16.96 -3.71
CA ILE A 449 23.73 -17.83 -4.85
C ILE A 449 22.40 -18.04 -5.57
N PRO A 450 22.14 -17.38 -6.72
CA PRO A 450 20.92 -17.60 -7.48
C PRO A 450 20.81 -19.06 -7.89
N SER A 451 19.57 -19.53 -8.00
CA SER A 451 19.32 -20.91 -8.43
C SER A 451 20.06 -21.20 -9.74
N ALA A 452 20.71 -22.36 -9.81
CA ALA A 452 21.17 -22.90 -11.08
C ALA A 452 20.01 -23.56 -11.87
N ASP A 453 18.81 -23.63 -11.26
CA ASP A 453 17.58 -23.98 -11.95
C ASP A 453 17.14 -22.79 -12.82
N VAL A 454 17.03 -23.11 -14.09
CA VAL A 454 17.07 -22.22 -15.22
C VAL A 454 15.67 -21.75 -15.63
N GLN A 455 14.63 -22.45 -15.13
CA GLN A 455 13.25 -22.02 -15.30
C GLN A 455 12.98 -20.69 -14.57
N ALA A 456 13.70 -20.45 -13.48
CA ALA A 456 13.62 -19.21 -12.73
C ALA A 456 14.49 -18.13 -13.39
N LYS A 457 13.97 -17.47 -14.43
CA LYS A 457 14.61 -16.29 -15.07
C LYS A 457 14.79 -15.10 -14.12
N LYS A 458 14.08 -15.11 -13.00
CA LYS A 458 14.03 -14.06 -11.99
C LYS A 458 13.94 -14.66 -10.58
N ALA A 459 14.59 -14.03 -9.63
CA ALA A 459 14.40 -14.26 -8.20
C ALA A 459 14.09 -12.95 -7.49
N ILE A 460 13.27 -12.98 -6.43
CA ILE A 460 13.06 -11.82 -5.57
C ILE A 460 13.87 -12.07 -4.30
N ILE A 461 14.80 -11.15 -4.00
CA ILE A 461 15.48 -11.11 -2.70
C ILE A 461 14.72 -10.11 -1.85
N THR A 462 14.32 -10.53 -0.65
CA THR A 462 13.64 -9.67 0.32
C THR A 462 14.49 -9.57 1.58
N LEU A 463 14.63 -8.34 2.07
CA LEU A 463 15.16 -8.04 3.39
C LEU A 463 14.04 -7.51 4.26
N THR A 464 13.81 -8.17 5.40
CA THR A 464 12.86 -7.73 6.43
C THR A 464 13.62 -7.34 7.69
N LEU A 465 13.29 -6.16 8.23
CA LEU A 465 13.67 -5.75 9.57
C LEU A 465 12.45 -5.79 10.48
N SER A 466 12.55 -6.53 11.58
CA SER A 466 11.51 -6.57 12.61
C SER A 466 11.98 -5.89 13.89
N ASP A 467 11.17 -5.01 14.46
CA ASP A 467 11.47 -4.40 15.75
C ASP A 467 10.94 -5.22 16.95
N ALA A 468 11.13 -4.70 18.17
CA ALA A 468 10.64 -5.34 19.40
C ALA A 468 9.10 -5.51 19.45
N CYS A 469 8.36 -4.71 18.68
CA CYS A 469 6.91 -4.79 18.54
C CYS A 469 6.46 -5.81 17.48
N SER A 470 7.41 -6.54 16.86
CA SER A 470 7.18 -7.39 15.69
C SER A 470 6.61 -6.63 14.49
N ARG A 471 6.85 -5.31 14.40
CA ARG A 471 6.58 -4.54 13.19
C ARG A 471 7.64 -4.89 12.17
N GLU A 472 7.21 -5.23 10.96
CA GLU A 472 8.09 -5.61 9.86
C GLU A 472 8.09 -4.50 8.83
N VAL A 473 9.25 -3.93 8.55
CA VAL A 473 9.49 -3.17 7.33
C VAL A 473 10.32 -4.05 6.40
N PHE A 474 9.97 -4.06 5.13
CA PHE A 474 10.69 -4.84 4.14
C PHE A 474 11.07 -4.00 2.93
N THR A 475 12.09 -4.48 2.23
CA THR A 475 12.44 -4.08 0.88
C THR A 475 12.73 -5.33 0.05
N SER A 476 12.43 -5.28 -1.24
CA SER A 476 12.56 -6.42 -2.14
C SER A 476 13.13 -5.97 -3.46
N ASP A 477 14.07 -6.73 -4.00
CA ASP A 477 14.68 -6.48 -5.30
C ASP A 477 14.48 -7.71 -6.21
N ALA A 478 14.08 -7.44 -7.45
CA ALA A 478 14.07 -8.43 -8.51
C ALA A 478 15.48 -8.60 -9.10
N ILE A 479 16.01 -9.81 -9.01
CA ILE A 479 17.29 -10.21 -9.57
C ILE A 479 17.03 -11.05 -10.83
N TYR A 480 17.52 -10.58 -11.96
CA TYR A 480 17.44 -11.30 -13.22
C TYR A 480 18.58 -12.31 -13.30
N ILE A 481 18.25 -13.57 -13.58
CA ILE A 481 19.20 -14.67 -13.62
C ILE A 481 19.62 -14.91 -15.06
N LYS A 482 20.86 -14.51 -15.38
CA LYS A 482 21.47 -14.76 -16.70
C LYS A 482 22.16 -16.12 -16.67
N ASP A 483 21.60 -17.11 -17.37
CA ASP A 483 22.18 -18.45 -17.32
C ASP A 483 22.54 -19.05 -18.70
N ILE A 484 22.50 -18.29 -19.80
CA ILE A 484 23.05 -18.80 -21.07
C ILE A 484 24.58 -18.94 -20.92
N LYS A 485 25.06 -20.18 -20.84
CA LYS A 485 26.49 -20.49 -20.73
C LYS A 485 26.99 -21.09 -22.03
N VAL A 486 27.99 -20.44 -22.61
CA VAL A 486 28.65 -20.89 -23.83
C VAL A 486 29.96 -21.59 -23.48
N PRO A 487 30.20 -22.83 -23.94
CA PRO A 487 31.42 -23.56 -23.66
C PRO A 487 32.61 -22.88 -24.35
N LYS A 488 33.80 -23.02 -23.75
CA LYS A 488 35.03 -22.45 -24.32
C LYS A 488 35.64 -23.32 -25.42
N LEU A 489 35.21 -24.58 -25.55
CA LEU A 489 35.76 -25.57 -26.48
C LEU A 489 34.62 -26.25 -27.25
N VAL A 490 34.83 -26.43 -28.55
CA VAL A 490 34.00 -27.24 -29.46
C VAL A 490 34.93 -28.15 -30.26
N SER A 491 34.60 -29.44 -30.33
CA SER A 491 35.38 -30.49 -31.00
C SER A 491 34.48 -31.34 -31.89
N PRO A 492 34.14 -30.86 -33.11
CA PRO A 492 33.24 -31.56 -34.03
C PRO A 492 33.99 -32.69 -34.75
N ASN A 493 34.38 -33.74 -34.01
CA ASN A 493 35.15 -34.88 -34.52
C ASN A 493 34.33 -36.20 -34.54
N GLY A 494 33.11 -36.18 -34.00
CA GLY A 494 32.20 -37.33 -34.00
C GLY A 494 32.56 -38.40 -32.97
N ASP A 495 33.35 -38.07 -31.95
CA ASP A 495 33.80 -39.02 -30.93
C ASP A 495 32.77 -39.26 -29.81
N GLY A 496 31.71 -38.44 -29.74
CA GLY A 496 30.65 -38.56 -28.74
C GLY A 496 31.05 -38.05 -27.35
N SER A 497 32.13 -37.28 -27.21
CA SER A 497 32.61 -36.69 -25.95
C SER A 497 31.71 -35.57 -25.39
N GLY A 498 30.68 -35.18 -26.12
CA GLY A 498 29.74 -34.11 -25.75
C GLY A 498 30.18 -32.72 -26.21
N TYR A 499 31.28 -32.60 -26.96
CA TYR A 499 31.77 -31.34 -27.53
C TYR A 499 31.59 -31.24 -29.05
N ASP A 500 30.87 -32.18 -29.68
CA ASP A 500 30.70 -32.27 -31.14
C ASP A 500 29.99 -31.07 -31.78
N PHE A 501 29.35 -30.23 -30.98
CA PHE A 501 28.69 -29.01 -31.43
C PHE A 501 28.75 -27.94 -30.34
N LEU A 502 28.45 -26.69 -30.71
CA LEU A 502 28.37 -25.59 -29.76
C LEU A 502 27.11 -25.73 -28.89
N TYR A 503 27.19 -26.45 -27.79
CA TYR A 503 26.07 -26.59 -26.84
C TYR A 503 25.90 -25.31 -26.03
N LEU A 504 24.83 -24.55 -26.26
CA LEU A 504 24.49 -23.36 -25.47
C LEU A 504 23.63 -23.80 -24.30
N LYS A 505 24.22 -23.93 -23.11
CA LYS A 505 23.42 -24.32 -21.93
C LYS A 505 22.33 -23.28 -21.72
N ASN A 506 21.09 -23.73 -21.49
CA ASN A 506 19.92 -22.93 -21.12
C ASN A 506 19.27 -22.11 -22.23
N ILE A 507 19.66 -22.34 -23.49
CA ILE A 507 19.08 -21.64 -24.64
C ILE A 507 17.61 -22.00 -24.87
N GLU A 508 17.16 -23.18 -24.42
CA GLU A 508 15.80 -23.69 -24.54
C GLU A 508 14.74 -22.81 -23.84
N PHE A 509 15.14 -21.99 -22.86
CA PHE A 509 14.26 -21.04 -22.19
C PHE A 509 14.10 -19.72 -22.96
N TYR A 510 14.84 -19.56 -24.04
CA TYR A 510 14.86 -18.38 -24.90
C TYR A 510 14.58 -18.81 -26.35
N PRO A 511 13.36 -19.29 -26.66
CA PRO A 511 13.04 -19.82 -27.99
C PRO A 511 13.17 -18.78 -29.09
N ASN A 512 12.97 -17.49 -28.76
CA ASN A 512 13.23 -16.36 -29.63
C ASN A 512 14.67 -15.89 -29.43
N ASN A 513 15.62 -16.58 -30.05
CA ASN A 513 17.03 -16.21 -30.03
C ASN A 513 17.62 -16.16 -31.44
N GLU A 514 18.74 -15.48 -31.58
CA GLU A 514 19.51 -15.42 -32.82
C GLU A 514 21.00 -15.50 -32.49
N ILE A 515 21.72 -16.45 -33.10
CA ILE A 515 23.16 -16.57 -32.95
C ILE A 515 23.88 -16.22 -34.24
N ASN A 516 24.92 -15.40 -34.12
CA ASN A 516 25.88 -15.10 -35.16
C ASN A 516 27.25 -15.59 -34.70
N ILE A 517 27.93 -16.40 -35.51
CA ILE A 517 29.31 -16.86 -35.26
C ILE A 517 30.21 -16.27 -36.32
N TYR A 518 31.34 -15.71 -35.89
CA TYR A 518 32.33 -15.04 -36.72
C TYR A 518 33.69 -15.74 -36.61
N ASN A 519 34.44 -15.76 -37.69
CA ASN A 519 35.86 -16.11 -37.62
C ASN A 519 36.70 -14.91 -37.14
N ARG A 520 38.00 -15.12 -36.93
CA ARG A 520 38.95 -14.08 -36.48
C ARG A 520 39.08 -12.84 -37.37
N TRP A 521 38.55 -12.88 -38.59
CA TRP A 521 38.56 -11.75 -39.52
C TRP A 521 37.23 -10.98 -39.53
N GLY A 522 36.29 -11.34 -38.64
CA GLY A 522 34.97 -10.71 -38.55
C GLY A 522 33.98 -11.18 -39.61
N ASN A 523 34.29 -12.23 -40.38
CA ASN A 523 33.33 -12.79 -41.34
C ASN A 523 32.38 -13.76 -40.64
N VAL A 524 31.08 -13.62 -40.91
CA VAL A 524 30.05 -14.56 -40.45
C VAL A 524 30.30 -15.94 -41.05
N VAL A 525 30.41 -16.95 -40.19
CA VAL A 525 30.55 -18.36 -40.59
C VAL A 525 29.26 -19.14 -40.41
N TYR A 526 28.45 -18.76 -39.44
CA TYR A 526 27.18 -19.38 -39.11
C TYR A 526 26.22 -18.32 -38.58
N HIS A 527 24.97 -18.38 -39.00
CA HIS A 527 23.89 -17.50 -38.56
C HIS A 527 22.61 -18.31 -38.55
N GLU A 528 21.93 -18.35 -37.41
CA GLU A 528 20.63 -19.01 -37.31
C GLU A 528 19.75 -18.32 -36.26
N LYS A 529 18.44 -18.47 -36.45
CA LYS A 529 17.41 -18.11 -35.47
C LYS A 529 16.90 -19.36 -34.76
N ASN A 530 16.37 -19.19 -33.56
CA ASN A 530 15.75 -20.24 -32.75
C ASN A 530 16.72 -21.40 -32.48
N TYR A 531 17.96 -21.08 -32.08
CA TYR A 531 18.95 -22.08 -31.71
C TYR A 531 18.45 -22.91 -30.52
N ASP A 532 18.49 -24.24 -30.63
CA ASP A 532 17.80 -25.14 -29.70
C ASP A 532 18.68 -26.30 -29.18
N ASN A 533 19.98 -26.34 -29.55
CA ASN A 533 20.92 -27.45 -29.30
C ASN A 533 20.52 -28.79 -29.93
N ASN A 534 19.39 -28.89 -30.63
CA ASN A 534 18.85 -30.14 -31.14
C ASN A 534 18.81 -30.13 -32.66
N THR A 535 17.89 -29.35 -33.23
CA THR A 535 17.65 -29.25 -34.67
C THR A 535 18.43 -28.09 -35.31
N VAL A 536 18.54 -26.97 -34.59
CA VAL A 536 19.30 -25.78 -34.99
C VAL A 536 20.53 -25.68 -34.09
N LYS A 537 21.67 -26.13 -34.63
CA LYS A 537 22.94 -26.17 -33.89
C LYS A 537 24.17 -26.03 -34.79
N PHE A 538 25.23 -25.43 -34.24
CA PHE A 538 26.50 -25.29 -34.93
C PHE A 538 27.39 -26.52 -34.71
N ILE A 539 27.53 -27.33 -35.75
CA ILE A 539 28.32 -28.58 -35.79
C ILE A 539 29.70 -28.39 -36.46
N GLY A 540 30.24 -27.17 -36.50
CA GLY A 540 31.53 -26.90 -37.15
C GLY A 540 31.46 -26.78 -38.68
N LEU A 541 30.27 -26.58 -39.25
CA LEU A 541 30.05 -26.33 -40.67
C LEU A 541 29.64 -24.86 -40.91
N ASN A 542 30.11 -24.26 -42.00
CA ASN A 542 29.63 -22.96 -42.43
C ASN A 542 28.28 -23.05 -43.16
N ALA A 543 27.71 -21.90 -43.52
CA ALA A 543 26.45 -21.80 -44.28
C ALA A 543 26.43 -22.55 -45.63
N LYS A 544 27.58 -23.01 -46.15
CA LYS A 544 27.70 -23.83 -47.38
C LYS A 544 27.86 -25.33 -47.09
N GLY A 545 27.72 -25.75 -45.84
CA GLY A 545 27.92 -27.13 -45.39
C GLY A 545 29.40 -27.57 -45.38
N LYS A 546 30.36 -26.65 -45.49
CA LYS A 546 31.78 -26.97 -45.46
C LYS A 546 32.35 -26.80 -44.05
N GLU A 547 33.20 -27.73 -43.63
CA GLU A 547 33.94 -27.64 -42.39
C GLU A 547 34.71 -26.32 -42.26
N VAL A 548 34.53 -25.68 -41.11
CA VAL A 548 35.33 -24.50 -40.75
C VAL A 548 36.68 -24.95 -40.17
N PRO A 549 37.79 -24.26 -40.45
CA PRO A 549 39.11 -24.63 -39.93
C PRO A 549 39.18 -24.56 -38.40
N ASP A 550 40.14 -25.27 -37.81
CA ASP A 550 40.47 -25.12 -36.39
C ASP A 550 40.91 -23.68 -36.09
N GLY A 551 40.47 -23.14 -34.95
CA GLY A 551 40.77 -21.77 -34.57
C GLY A 551 39.83 -21.18 -33.54
N VAL A 552 39.98 -19.87 -33.33
CA VAL A 552 39.13 -19.09 -32.43
C VAL A 552 37.97 -18.49 -33.22
N TYR A 553 36.77 -18.68 -32.70
CA TYR A 553 35.52 -18.15 -33.23
C TYR A 553 34.86 -17.27 -32.19
N TYR A 554 34.21 -16.21 -32.65
CA TYR A 554 33.48 -15.25 -31.82
C TYR A 554 31.99 -15.46 -32.03
N TYR A 555 31.18 -15.27 -30.99
CA TYR A 555 29.74 -15.35 -31.10
C TYR A 555 29.08 -14.07 -30.60
N VAL A 556 27.90 -13.80 -31.15
CA VAL A 556 26.93 -12.81 -30.69
C VAL A 556 25.58 -13.51 -30.65
N ILE A 557 24.99 -13.59 -29.46
CA ILE A 557 23.66 -14.18 -29.26
C ILE A 557 22.72 -13.05 -28.85
N ASN A 558 21.70 -12.80 -29.66
CA ASN A 558 20.61 -11.89 -29.34
C ASN A 558 19.46 -12.72 -28.78
N ILE A 559 18.85 -12.22 -27.71
CA ILE A 559 17.66 -12.80 -27.08
C ILE A 559 16.52 -11.81 -27.29
N ASP A 560 15.30 -12.28 -27.48
CA ASP A 560 14.09 -11.46 -27.41
C ASP A 560 13.18 -12.05 -26.34
N ASP A 561 13.25 -11.48 -25.14
CA ASP A 561 12.47 -11.87 -23.98
C ASP A 561 11.71 -10.66 -23.41
N PRO A 562 10.38 -10.58 -23.63
CA PRO A 562 9.56 -9.50 -23.13
C PRO A 562 9.56 -9.38 -21.59
N SER A 563 9.89 -10.46 -20.87
CA SER A 563 10.01 -10.45 -19.41
C SER A 563 11.36 -9.92 -18.92
N ASP A 564 12.32 -9.73 -19.82
CA ASP A 564 13.62 -9.13 -19.56
C ASP A 564 14.01 -8.18 -20.71
N PRO A 565 13.49 -6.94 -20.72
CA PRO A 565 13.74 -5.99 -21.81
C PRO A 565 15.22 -5.68 -22.05
N GLU A 566 16.07 -5.79 -21.03
CA GLU A 566 17.51 -5.47 -21.15
C GLU A 566 18.33 -6.68 -21.64
N ILE A 567 17.95 -7.94 -21.36
CA ILE A 567 18.53 -9.07 -22.11
C ILE A 567 18.15 -8.99 -23.59
N SER A 568 17.00 -8.37 -23.88
CA SER A 568 16.54 -8.14 -25.25
C SER A 568 17.33 -7.06 -25.98
N SER A 569 17.87 -6.07 -25.26
CA SER A 569 18.68 -4.99 -25.83
C SER A 569 20.18 -5.24 -25.78
N THR A 570 20.65 -6.27 -25.06
CA THR A 570 22.08 -6.50 -24.80
C THR A 570 22.55 -7.88 -25.28
N PRO A 571 23.28 -7.96 -26.40
CA PRO A 571 23.75 -9.23 -26.93
C PRO A 571 24.72 -9.95 -25.99
N ILE A 572 24.63 -11.28 -25.91
CA ILE A 572 25.62 -12.12 -25.25
C ILE A 572 26.76 -12.39 -26.22
N THR A 573 27.94 -11.85 -25.92
CA THR A 573 29.11 -11.97 -26.79
C THR A 573 30.25 -12.72 -26.11
N GLY A 574 31.06 -13.43 -26.89
CA GLY A 574 32.27 -14.08 -26.40
C GLY A 574 33.00 -14.83 -27.49
N TYR A 575 33.83 -15.80 -27.09
CA TYR A 575 34.55 -16.66 -28.02
C TYR A 575 34.56 -18.12 -27.55
N PHE A 576 34.79 -19.03 -28.49
CA PHE A 576 35.12 -20.43 -28.25
C PHE A 576 36.26 -20.86 -29.18
N ILE A 577 36.95 -21.93 -28.78
CA ILE A 577 37.99 -22.57 -29.56
C ILE A 577 37.38 -23.79 -30.25
N LEU A 578 37.55 -23.89 -31.56
CA LEU A 578 37.21 -25.08 -32.33
C LEU A 578 38.48 -25.86 -32.64
N ARG A 579 38.51 -27.15 -32.28
CA ARG A 579 39.63 -28.07 -32.55
C ARG A 579 39.11 -29.48 -32.74
N ARG A 580 39.48 -30.16 -33.81
CA ARG A 580 39.05 -31.54 -34.10
C ARG A 580 40.01 -32.60 -33.55
#